data_AF-A0A6I1NSH4-F1
#
_entry.id   AF-A0A6I1NSH4-F1
#
_cell.length_a   1.000
_cell.length_b   1.000
_cell.length_c   1.000
_cell.angle_alpha   90.00
_cell.angle_beta   90.00
_cell.angle_gamma   90.00
#
_symmetry.space_group_name_H-M   'P 1'
#
loop_
_entity.id
_entity.type
_entity.pdbx_description
1 polymer ?
#
loop_
_entity_poly.entity_id
_entity_poly.type
_entity_poly.pdbx_seq_one_letter_code
_entity_poly.pdbx_strand_id
1 'polypeptide(L)' 'AVRPGITAEEALRHVSLLLIGAEEISDEITDASGIERGLIGSMVRSVEMARAVVDALLEGAAIRPA' A
#
# COMPACT_ATOMS: atom_id res chain seq x y z
N ALA A 1 -7.83 -18.14 -0.87
CA ALA A 1 -6.65 -18.72 -1.53
C ALA A 1 -6.24 -17.80 -2.67
N VAL A 2 -4.95 -17.50 -2.82
CA VAL A 2 -4.42 -16.73 -3.97
C VAL A 2 -4.50 -17.62 -5.22
N ARG A 3 -4.64 -17.02 -6.42
CA ARG A 3 -4.72 -17.75 -7.70
C ARG A 3 -3.56 -18.77 -7.80
N PRO A 4 -3.81 -20.02 -8.26
CA PRO A 4 -2.76 -21.00 -8.46
C PRO A 4 -1.60 -20.44 -9.30
N GLY A 5 -0.37 -20.64 -8.83
CA GLY A 5 0.85 -20.12 -9.47
C GLY A 5 1.28 -18.72 -9.04
N ILE A 6 0.50 -18.01 -8.21
CA ILE A 6 0.92 -16.75 -7.58
C ILE A 6 1.11 -16.99 -6.09
N THR A 7 2.33 -16.77 -5.60
CA THR A 7 2.60 -16.87 -4.16
C THR A 7 1.96 -15.70 -3.42
N ALA A 8 1.69 -15.88 -2.12
CA ALA A 8 1.19 -14.79 -1.29
C ALA A 8 2.17 -13.60 -1.27
N GLU A 9 3.48 -13.89 -1.26
CA GLU A 9 4.55 -12.88 -1.36
C GLU A 9 4.46 -12.09 -2.66
N GLU A 10 4.34 -12.77 -3.81
CA GLU A 10 4.26 -12.11 -5.11
C GLU A 10 3.01 -11.22 -5.22
N ALA A 11 1.88 -11.69 -4.69
CA ALA A 11 0.65 -10.92 -4.60
C ALA A 11 0.80 -9.68 -3.70
N LEU A 12 1.41 -9.84 -2.52
CA LEU A 12 1.67 -8.73 -1.58
C LEU A 12 2.62 -7.69 -2.18
N ARG A 13 3.65 -8.12 -2.92
CA ARG A 13 4.56 -7.21 -3.64
C ARG A 13 3.82 -6.36 -4.68
N HIS A 14 2.86 -6.96 -5.40
CA HIS A 14 2.01 -6.20 -6.34
C HIS A 14 1.09 -5.23 -5.63
N VAL A 15 0.52 -5.61 -4.49
CA VAL A 15 -0.30 -4.70 -3.68
C VAL A 15 0.53 -3.54 -3.14
N SER A 16 1.76 -3.77 -2.68
CA SER A 16 2.66 -2.70 -2.23
C SER A 16 2.92 -1.68 -3.34
N LEU A 17 3.20 -2.14 -4.57
CA LEU A 17 3.37 -1.25 -5.73
C LEU A 17 2.13 -0.42 -6.06
N LEU A 18 0.93 -1.00 -5.96
CA LEU A 18 -0.32 -0.26 -6.18
C LEU A 18 -0.55 0.79 -5.09
N LEU A 19 -0.17 0.49 -3.85
CA LEU A 19 -0.29 1.42 -2.72
C LEU A 19 0.72 2.57 -2.84
N ILE A 20 1.93 2.32 -3.34
CA ILE A 20 2.90 3.39 -3.66
C ILE A 20 2.31 4.36 -4.70
N GLY A 21 1.76 3.84 -5.80
CA GLY A 21 1.13 4.70 -6.81
C GLY A 21 -0.08 5.47 -6.28
N ALA A 22 -0.84 4.87 -5.35
CA ALA A 22 -1.94 5.57 -4.68
C ALA A 22 -1.45 6.68 -3.73
N GLU A 23 -0.32 6.49 -3.05
CA GLU A 23 0.35 7.48 -2.20
C GLU A 23 0.79 8.69 -3.05
N GLU A 24 1.51 8.44 -4.15
CA GLU A 24 1.97 9.48 -5.08
C GLU A 24 0.82 10.30 -5.68
N ILE A 25 -0.25 9.65 -6.16
CA ILE A 25 -1.44 10.33 -6.69
C ILE A 25 -2.15 11.15 -5.60
N SER A 26 -2.18 10.64 -4.37
CA SER A 26 -2.82 11.32 -3.24
C SER A 26 -2.06 12.58 -2.81
N ASP A 27 -0.73 12.57 -2.89
CA ASP A 27 0.12 13.72 -2.64
C ASP A 27 -0.09 14.80 -3.70
N GLU A 28 -0.11 14.43 -4.99
CA GLU A 28 -0.38 15.37 -6.09
C GLU A 28 -1.77 16.03 -5.96
N ILE A 29 -2.80 15.28 -5.56
CA ILE A 29 -4.15 15.80 -5.31
C ILE A 29 -4.17 16.74 -4.08
N THR A 30 -3.44 16.40 -3.02
CA THR A 30 -3.33 17.23 -1.81
C THR A 30 -2.70 18.59 -2.13
N ASP A 31 -1.67 18.60 -2.97
CA ASP A 31 -0.98 19.82 -3.39
C ASP A 31 -1.82 20.67 -4.36
N ALA A 32 -2.63 20.02 -5.21
CA ALA A 32 -3.45 20.71 -6.22
C ALA A 32 -4.79 21.27 -5.69
N SER A 33 -5.29 20.82 -4.53
CA SER A 33 -6.67 21.09 -4.11
C SER A 33 -6.83 22.10 -2.96
N GLY A 34 -7.87 22.93 -3.07
CA GLY A 34 -8.43 23.74 -1.97
C GLY A 34 -9.63 23.09 -1.28
N ILE A 35 -10.03 21.89 -1.69
CA ILE A 35 -11.15 21.10 -1.14
C ILE A 35 -10.67 20.34 0.10
N GLU A 36 -11.52 20.33 1.13
CA GLU A 36 -11.43 19.67 2.45
C GLU A 36 -10.16 18.82 2.68
N ARG A 37 -9.02 19.50 2.92
CA ARG A 37 -7.70 18.92 3.23
C ARG A 37 -7.75 17.78 4.26
N GLY A 38 -8.75 17.79 5.14
CA GLY A 38 -8.98 16.74 6.14
C GLY A 38 -9.37 15.38 5.55
N LEU A 39 -10.21 15.33 4.51
CA LEU A 39 -10.65 14.08 3.89
C LEU A 39 -9.56 13.46 3.01
N ILE A 40 -8.88 14.29 2.22
CA ILE A 40 -7.76 13.84 1.39
C ILE A 40 -6.60 13.38 2.28
N GLY A 41 -6.23 14.14 3.32
CA GLY A 41 -5.21 13.69 4.27
C GLY A 41 -5.59 12.41 5.02
N SER A 42 -6.88 12.14 5.24
CA SER A 42 -7.33 10.86 5.83
C SER A 42 -7.22 9.69 4.84
N MET A 43 -7.40 9.95 3.55
CA MET A 43 -7.18 8.98 2.48
C MET A 43 -5.70 8.62 2.35
N VAL A 44 -4.81 9.62 2.30
CA VAL A 44 -3.34 9.44 2.25
C VAL A 44 -2.88 8.49 3.37
N ARG A 45 -3.23 8.80 4.64
CA ARG A 45 -2.88 7.97 5.80
C ARG A 45 -3.39 6.54 5.72
N SER A 46 -4.57 6.34 5.12
CA SER A 46 -5.13 4.99 4.95
C SER A 46 -4.30 4.15 3.96
N VAL A 47 -3.75 4.79 2.91
CA VAL A 47 -2.87 4.16 1.93
C VAL A 47 -1.50 3.84 2.55
N GLU A 48 -0.90 4.80 3.25
CA GLU A 48 0.37 4.60 3.99
C GLU A 48 0.28 3.42 4.97
N MET A 49 -0.80 3.36 5.77
CA MET A 49 -1.03 2.27 6.71
C MET A 49 -1.22 0.92 6.03
N ALA A 50 -1.97 0.88 4.92
CA ALA A 50 -2.14 -0.35 4.15
C ALA A 50 -0.79 -0.85 3.60
N ARG A 51 0.07 0.07 3.14
CA ARG A 51 1.41 -0.26 2.63
C ARG A 51 2.29 -0.81 3.74
N ALA A 52 2.33 -0.14 4.89
CA ALA A 52 3.11 -0.58 6.05
C ALA A 52 2.72 -2.00 6.51
N VAL A 53 1.42 -2.35 6.47
CA VAL A 53 0.95 -3.71 6.78
C VAL A 53 1.44 -4.72 5.75
N VAL A 54 1.40 -4.39 4.46
CA VAL A 54 1.87 -5.27 3.38
C VAL A 54 3.37 -5.49 3.48
N ASP A 55 4.14 -4.43 3.70
CA ASP A 55 5.60 -4.51 3.85
C ASP A 55 5.98 -5.36 5.08
N ALA A 56 5.30 -5.18 6.21
CA ALA A 56 5.50 -6.02 7.40
C ALA A 56 5.17 -7.51 7.17
N LEU A 57 4.15 -7.81 6.35
CA LEU A 57 3.83 -9.19 5.97
C LEU A 57 4.90 -9.80 5.06
N LEU A 58 5.48 -9.02 4.15
CA LEU A 58 6.59 -9.43 3.29
C LEU A 58 7.86 -9.70 4.12
N GLU A 59 8.21 -8.80 5.04
CA GLU A 59 9.34 -8.96 5.96
C GLU A 59 9.18 -10.22 6.84
N GLY A 60 7.98 -10.42 7.43
CA GLY A 60 7.69 -11.60 8.23
C GLY A 60 7.66 -12.91 7.44
N ALA A 61 7.33 -12.86 6.13
CA ALA A 61 7.43 -14.02 5.24
C ALA A 61 8.89 -14.38 4.94
N ALA A 62 9.76 -13.39 4.76
CA ALA A 62 11.19 -13.58 4.51
C ALA A 62 11.97 -14.13 5.73
N ILE A 63 11.51 -13.83 6.96
CA ILE A 63 12.17 -14.27 8.21
C ILE A 63 11.83 -15.72 8.58
N ARG A 64 10.73 -16.29 8.06
CA ARG A 64 10.31 -17.66 8.41
C ARG A 64 11.27 -18.68 7.77
N PRO A 65 12.01 -19.50 8.54
CA PRO A 65 12.87 -20.51 7.95
C PRO A 65 12.00 -21.55 7.21
N ALA A 66 12.48 -21.93 6.02
CA ALA A 66 11.81 -22.86 5.11
C ALA A 66 11.60 -24.26 5.71
#